data_AF-A0A3L5TRP6-F1
#
_entry.id   AF-A0A3L5TRP6-F1
#
_cell.length_a   1.000
_cell.length_b   1.000
_cell.length_c   1.000
_cell.angle_alpha   90.00
_cell.angle_beta   90.00
_cell.angle_gamma   90.00
#
_symmetry.space_group_name_H-M   'P 1'
#
loop_
_entity.id
_entity.type
_entity.pdbx_description
1 polymer ?
#
loop_
_entity_poly.entity_id
_entity_poly.type
_entity_poly.pdbx_seq_one_letter_code
_entity_poly.pdbx_strand_id
1 'polypeptide(L)'
;MDNEDEYGSEEQSMSETAPDEVPDFHGWTQTDQSLASITEGLVFQLVGVGSRENSVDKLIKTLEDLWKTFLVSISSSVSDYLSVEHLGIILNRLNEQGDIYNTVLSVYSHEVDRPLPQSDEVLLCTPTTTLDMIEIFWRRALFANNDRVYCLVNADLLNYDVSDKGENSLERHLRKADSKGIKYRLVVICSSENEYRSRIVAALDKYHKPALQTDVNMVRKYLLTKFKVDKSDKEWTPASTVDYERCSVRVVKSWRAGVGKSLYKKRMVENLVKQVSSTQNSITIPLHEKTLNNDEIMDVFREEILPPQKYRPRIYHIDISHEVQEGVDVFLFQLLILGCIGHSSGYVWRRSELDYYIIESMPLLARDTDVHVKEGRKLKCLHHCLDILPHIICRSPQESLDILRQPDDNTIHDRLFDNIEFRSKTFQRPYQYLKRLDTNNKLDSVNPSQAEGDKKDCLVVLLRHCGIKDPSWSELYHFVSFLNKQLQDFEVSAFCCLAASEDLPGFSKFVLRFLIQMSRDFSTRSLEVSEESPIQLLKRQISQSEGDEEGGDVVQQYKMRRTWETSMLDK
;
A
#
# COMPACT_ATOMS: atom_id res chain seq x y z
N MET A 1 21.49 -84.24 8.54
CA MET A 1 20.13 -83.89 8.96
C MET A 1 19.95 -82.38 8.89
N ASP A 2 19.60 -81.77 7.78
CA ASP A 2 19.58 -82.11 6.35
C ASP A 2 19.11 -80.82 5.66
N ASN A 3 19.64 -80.61 4.45
CA ASN A 3 19.17 -79.77 3.34
C ASN A 3 19.52 -78.26 3.41
N GLU A 4 20.45 -77.73 2.58
CA GLU A 4 20.50 -77.64 1.09
C GLU A 4 19.32 -76.81 0.54
N ASP A 5 19.54 -75.54 0.16
CA ASP A 5 19.92 -75.01 -1.17
C ASP A 5 18.66 -74.27 -1.74
N GLU A 6 18.65 -73.17 -2.50
CA GLU A 6 19.61 -72.50 -3.38
C GLU A 6 19.01 -71.17 -3.94
N TYR A 7 19.87 -70.29 -4.48
CA TYR A 7 19.65 -69.16 -5.43
C TYR A 7 18.89 -67.87 -4.99
N GLY A 8 19.41 -66.64 -5.11
CA GLY A 8 20.69 -66.13 -5.62
C GLY A 8 20.66 -64.59 -5.86
N SER A 9 21.80 -63.92 -5.55
CA SER A 9 22.38 -62.65 -6.08
C SER A 9 21.58 -61.34 -5.97
N GLU A 10 22.13 -60.19 -5.54
CA GLU A 10 23.47 -59.63 -5.75
C GLU A 10 24.04 -58.85 -4.54
N GLU A 11 25.36 -58.88 -4.48
CA GLU A 11 26.28 -58.27 -3.52
C GLU A 11 26.32 -56.73 -3.62
N GLN A 12 26.56 -56.05 -2.50
CA GLN A 12 27.89 -55.46 -2.27
C GLN A 12 28.10 -55.10 -0.80
N SER A 13 29.24 -55.57 -0.31
CA SER A 13 29.69 -55.68 1.06
C SER A 13 30.19 -54.35 1.64
N MET A 14 29.74 -54.09 2.87
CA MET A 14 30.52 -53.36 3.87
C MET A 14 31.55 -54.31 4.49
N SER A 15 32.82 -53.89 4.63
CA SER A 15 33.59 -54.22 5.84
C SER A 15 34.83 -53.32 5.99
N GLU A 16 34.78 -52.53 7.06
CA GLU A 16 35.83 -52.17 8.03
C GLU A 16 37.31 -52.36 7.66
N THR A 17 38.12 -51.31 7.85
CA THR A 17 39.37 -51.39 8.64
C THR A 17 39.96 -50.02 8.98
N ALA A 18 40.16 -49.82 10.30
CA ALA A 18 41.29 -49.17 10.98
C ALA A 18 41.55 -47.65 10.79
N PRO A 19 42.23 -47.01 11.76
CA PRO A 19 41.94 -45.65 12.19
C PRO A 19 42.79 -44.63 11.45
N ASP A 20 42.18 -43.78 10.63
CA ASP A 20 42.87 -42.61 10.11
C ASP A 20 42.92 -41.53 11.19
N GLU A 21 44.15 -41.24 11.59
CA GLU A 21 44.60 -40.13 12.42
C GLU A 21 43.79 -38.87 12.12
N VAL A 22 43.20 -38.27 13.16
CA VAL A 22 42.69 -36.90 13.06
C VAL A 22 43.89 -36.05 12.62
N PRO A 23 43.83 -35.37 11.46
CA PRO A 23 44.92 -34.50 11.08
C PRO A 23 45.06 -33.46 12.18
N ASP A 24 46.26 -33.33 12.72
CA ASP A 24 46.60 -32.24 13.62
C ASP A 24 46.13 -30.94 12.98
N PHE A 25 45.26 -30.21 13.69
CA PHE A 25 44.72 -28.95 13.22
C PHE A 25 45.85 -27.93 13.17
N HIS A 26 46.54 -27.85 12.03
CA HIS A 26 47.40 -26.73 11.70
C HIS A 26 46.48 -25.55 11.42
N GLY A 27 46.56 -24.53 12.27
CA GLY A 27 45.65 -23.39 12.31
C GLY A 27 45.34 -22.77 10.94
N TRP A 28 44.25 -21.99 10.91
CA TRP A 28 43.71 -21.24 9.77
C TRP A 28 44.67 -20.21 9.18
N THR A 29 45.85 -20.60 8.70
CA THR A 29 46.75 -19.74 7.93
C THR A 29 47.76 -20.61 7.18
N GLN A 30 47.37 -21.16 6.05
CA GLN A 30 48.31 -21.48 4.97
C GLN A 30 47.69 -21.17 3.61
N THR A 31 47.55 -19.88 3.32
CA THR A 31 47.69 -19.35 1.97
C THR A 31 48.30 -17.95 2.10
N ASP A 32 49.53 -17.79 1.62
CA ASP A 32 50.28 -16.50 1.61
C ASP A 32 49.69 -15.48 0.62
N GLN A 33 48.39 -15.52 0.35
CA GLN A 33 47.74 -14.68 -0.64
C GLN A 33 46.48 -14.05 -0.04
N SER A 34 46.52 -12.71 0.05
CA SER A 34 45.35 -11.93 0.44
C SER A 34 44.24 -12.07 -0.61
N LEU A 35 42.99 -11.86 -0.21
CA LEU A 35 41.84 -11.81 -1.13
C LEU A 35 42.11 -10.83 -2.28
N ALA A 36 42.81 -9.72 -2.02
CA ALA A 36 43.21 -8.75 -3.03
C ALA A 36 44.20 -9.33 -4.07
N SER A 37 45.15 -10.17 -3.64
CA SER A 37 46.13 -10.84 -4.50
C SER A 37 45.47 -11.86 -5.43
N ILE A 38 44.48 -12.57 -4.90
CA ILE A 38 43.65 -13.52 -5.68
C ILE A 38 42.80 -12.73 -6.68
N THR A 39 42.19 -11.62 -6.23
CA THR A 39 41.35 -10.77 -7.09
C THR A 39 42.16 -10.12 -8.21
N GLU A 40 43.38 -9.66 -7.94
CA GLU A 40 44.30 -9.16 -8.98
C GLU A 40 44.73 -10.26 -9.97
N GLY A 41 45.00 -11.47 -9.48
CA GLY A 41 45.30 -12.62 -10.34
C GLY A 41 44.13 -13.00 -11.27
N LEU A 42 42.90 -12.95 -10.76
CA LEU A 42 41.68 -13.21 -11.53
C LEU A 42 41.40 -12.09 -12.54
N VAL A 43 41.57 -10.84 -12.15
CA VAL A 43 41.44 -9.68 -13.05
C VAL A 43 42.50 -9.73 -14.15
N PHE A 44 43.73 -10.12 -13.82
CA PHE A 44 44.81 -10.28 -14.80
C PHE A 44 44.53 -11.40 -15.82
N GLN A 45 43.96 -12.52 -15.37
CA GLN A 45 43.51 -13.60 -16.26
C GLN A 45 42.34 -13.16 -17.15
N LEU A 46 41.39 -12.37 -16.63
CA LEU A 46 40.25 -11.84 -17.38
C LEU A 46 40.65 -10.79 -18.43
N VAL A 47 41.67 -9.97 -18.16
CA VAL A 47 42.21 -8.99 -19.12
C VAL A 47 42.82 -9.67 -20.35
N GLY A 48 43.37 -10.88 -20.20
CA GLY A 48 43.91 -11.68 -21.32
C GLY A 48 42.85 -12.35 -22.21
N VAL A 49 41.58 -12.40 -21.78
CA VAL A 49 40.49 -13.05 -22.53
C VAL A 49 40.00 -12.18 -23.69
N GLY A 50 40.10 -10.86 -23.57
CA GLY A 50 39.63 -9.91 -24.59
C GLY A 50 40.49 -9.82 -25.85
N SER A 51 41.62 -10.54 -25.94
CA SER A 51 42.63 -10.33 -27.00
C SER A 51 43.00 -11.57 -27.83
N ARG A 52 42.33 -12.72 -27.66
CA ARG A 52 42.48 -13.87 -28.56
C ARG A 52 41.14 -14.54 -28.83
N GLU A 53 40.84 -14.80 -30.10
CA GLU A 53 39.74 -15.67 -30.55
C GLU A 53 39.80 -17.00 -29.80
N ASN A 54 39.02 -17.14 -28.73
CA ASN A 54 38.89 -18.37 -27.96
C ASN A 54 37.43 -18.82 -28.06
N SER A 55 37.20 -20.10 -28.38
CA SER A 55 35.84 -20.63 -28.50
C SER A 55 35.09 -20.49 -27.19
N VAL A 56 33.78 -20.21 -27.30
CA VAL A 56 32.85 -19.96 -26.18
C VAL A 56 32.92 -21.07 -25.12
N ASP A 57 33.14 -22.33 -25.53
CA ASP A 57 33.26 -23.46 -24.61
C ASP A 57 34.48 -23.36 -23.68
N LYS A 58 35.57 -22.76 -24.15
CA LYS A 58 36.79 -22.55 -23.36
C LYS A 58 36.60 -21.44 -22.33
N LEU A 59 35.80 -20.43 -22.66
CA LEU A 59 35.42 -19.33 -21.76
C LEU A 59 34.51 -19.84 -20.64
N ILE A 60 33.50 -20.64 -20.98
CA ILE A 60 32.57 -21.24 -20.01
C ILE A 60 33.33 -22.11 -19.01
N LYS A 61 34.24 -22.96 -19.48
CA LYS A 61 35.05 -23.82 -18.61
C LYS A 61 35.97 -23.02 -17.67
N THR A 62 36.49 -21.90 -18.15
CA THR A 62 37.33 -20.98 -17.36
C THR A 62 36.51 -20.29 -16.27
N LEU A 63 35.27 -19.88 -16.58
CA LEU A 63 34.33 -19.27 -15.63
C LEU A 63 33.83 -20.26 -14.58
N GLU A 64 33.61 -21.53 -14.95
CA GLU A 64 33.23 -22.60 -14.02
C GLU A 64 34.32 -22.91 -12.98
N ASP A 65 35.59 -22.96 -13.39
CA ASP A 65 36.72 -23.16 -12.48
C ASP A 65 36.94 -21.94 -11.56
N LEU A 66 36.75 -20.73 -12.09
CA LEU A 66 36.74 -19.46 -11.35
C LEU A 66 35.63 -19.45 -10.28
N TRP A 67 34.43 -19.91 -10.64
CA TRP A 67 33.28 -20.00 -9.74
C TRP A 67 33.47 -21.03 -8.64
N LYS A 68 34.05 -22.20 -8.96
CA LYS A 68 34.42 -23.20 -7.94
C LYS A 68 35.46 -22.66 -6.97
N THR A 69 36.45 -21.94 -7.47
CA THR A 69 37.51 -21.31 -6.64
C THR A 69 36.93 -20.24 -5.70
N PHE A 70 35.94 -19.47 -6.18
CA PHE A 70 35.21 -18.48 -5.39
C PHE A 70 34.33 -19.11 -4.31
N LEU A 71 33.62 -20.20 -4.61
CA LEU A 71 32.77 -20.91 -3.64
C LEU A 71 33.58 -21.55 -2.50
N VAL A 72 34.78 -22.05 -2.77
CA VAL A 72 35.72 -22.55 -1.74
C VAL A 72 36.23 -21.41 -0.84
N SER A 73 36.28 -20.17 -1.35
CA SER A 73 36.70 -19.00 -0.59
C SER A 73 35.60 -18.44 0.33
N ILE A 74 34.32 -18.51 -0.06
CA ILE A 74 33.20 -17.96 0.72
C ILE A 74 32.76 -18.89 1.85
N SER A 75 32.96 -20.20 1.72
CA SER A 75 32.64 -21.15 2.80
C SER A 75 33.50 -20.96 4.06
N SER A 76 34.48 -20.05 4.03
CA SER A 76 35.35 -19.67 5.15
C SER A 76 34.97 -18.37 5.88
N SER A 77 33.95 -17.61 5.44
CA SER A 77 33.50 -16.39 6.14
C SER A 77 32.02 -16.44 6.51
N VAL A 78 31.71 -17.19 7.56
CA VAL A 78 30.38 -17.14 8.19
C VAL A 78 30.46 -16.28 9.45
N SER A 79 30.03 -15.02 9.33
CA SER A 79 29.29 -14.33 10.39
C SER A 79 28.79 -12.99 9.86
N ASP A 80 27.50 -12.89 9.60
CA ASP A 80 26.72 -11.66 9.80
C ASP A 80 25.24 -12.04 9.83
N TYR A 81 24.77 -12.45 11.01
CA TYR A 81 23.34 -12.54 11.28
C TYR A 81 22.83 -11.15 11.66
N LEU A 82 21.81 -10.66 10.95
CA LEU A 82 21.04 -9.49 11.34
C LEU A 82 20.53 -9.67 12.78
N SER A 83 20.97 -8.82 13.71
CA SER A 83 20.47 -8.84 15.09
C SER A 83 19.04 -8.28 15.18
N VAL A 84 18.29 -8.70 16.20
CA VAL A 84 16.95 -8.16 16.53
C VAL A 84 17.00 -6.64 16.77
N GLU A 85 18.15 -6.12 17.18
CA GLU A 85 18.46 -4.68 17.27
C GLU A 85 18.47 -3.98 15.90
N HIS A 86 18.97 -4.63 14.85
CA HIS A 86 18.88 -4.11 13.47
C HIS A 86 17.44 -4.14 12.95
N LEU A 87 16.63 -5.09 13.39
CA LEU A 87 15.19 -5.11 13.11
C LEU A 87 14.46 -3.97 13.84
N GLY A 88 14.86 -3.66 15.08
CA GLY A 88 14.39 -2.49 15.84
C GLY A 88 14.75 -1.16 15.17
N ILE A 89 15.95 -1.04 14.60
CA ILE A 89 16.38 0.14 13.83
C ILE A 89 15.64 0.23 12.47
N ILE A 90 15.31 -0.90 11.84
CA ILE A 90 14.48 -0.91 10.62
C ILE A 90 13.03 -0.51 10.94
N LEU A 91 12.50 -0.91 12.09
CA LEU A 91 11.17 -0.49 12.56
C LEU A 91 11.15 0.99 13.01
N ASN A 92 12.25 1.52 13.59
CA ASN A 92 12.42 2.97 13.83
C ASN A 92 12.51 3.76 12.52
N ARG A 93 13.17 3.23 11.49
CA ARG A 93 13.28 3.86 10.15
C ARG A 93 11.94 4.09 9.45
N LEU A 94 10.85 3.47 9.91
CA LEU A 94 9.50 3.64 9.38
C LEU A 94 8.72 4.80 10.05
N ASN A 95 9.26 5.43 11.11
CA ASN A 95 8.51 6.38 11.93
C ASN A 95 8.78 7.88 11.63
N GLU A 96 9.86 8.22 10.94
CA GLU A 96 10.30 9.62 10.75
C GLU A 96 10.35 10.10 9.28
N GLN A 97 10.09 9.22 8.30
CA GLN A 97 10.05 9.61 6.87
C GLN A 97 8.95 10.65 6.57
N GLY A 98 7.94 10.78 7.44
CA GLY A 98 6.88 11.75 7.26
C GLY A 98 7.30 13.21 7.35
N ASP A 99 8.35 13.53 8.12
CA ASP A 99 8.81 14.92 8.26
C ASP A 99 9.57 15.39 7.00
N ILE A 100 10.26 14.47 6.32
CA ILE A 100 11.04 14.77 5.11
C ILE A 100 10.15 15.30 3.99
N TYR A 101 9.05 14.60 3.67
CA TYR A 101 8.15 15.01 2.58
C TYR A 101 7.43 16.33 2.88
N ASN A 102 7.05 16.55 4.14
CA ASN A 102 6.47 17.82 4.55
C ASN A 102 7.48 18.96 4.43
N THR A 103 8.73 18.72 4.82
CA THR A 103 9.83 19.69 4.69
C THR A 103 10.03 20.08 3.24
N VAL A 104 10.12 19.10 2.33
CA VAL A 104 10.21 19.35 0.88
C VAL A 104 9.03 20.22 0.43
N LEU A 105 7.79 19.81 0.71
CA LEU A 105 6.61 20.55 0.26
C LEU A 105 6.54 21.95 0.86
N SER A 106 7.05 22.14 2.07
CA SER A 106 7.07 23.45 2.72
C SER A 106 8.07 24.40 2.06
N VAL A 107 9.24 23.89 1.66
CA VAL A 107 10.21 24.64 0.84
C VAL A 107 9.58 25.17 -0.45
N TYR A 108 8.76 24.36 -1.13
CA TYR A 108 8.07 24.79 -2.36
C TYR A 108 6.77 25.57 -2.12
N SER A 109 6.17 25.48 -0.92
CA SER A 109 4.89 26.14 -0.61
C SER A 109 4.99 27.65 -0.42
N HIS A 110 6.21 28.20 -0.25
CA HIS A 110 6.42 29.63 -0.04
C HIS A 110 5.94 30.50 -1.21
N GLU A 111 5.96 29.97 -2.43
CA GLU A 111 5.49 30.67 -3.63
C GLU A 111 4.21 30.00 -4.15
N VAL A 112 3.06 30.43 -3.61
CA VAL A 112 1.74 29.80 -3.86
C VAL A 112 1.36 29.78 -5.33
N ASP A 113 1.88 30.66 -6.19
CA ASP A 113 1.56 30.67 -7.62
C ASP A 113 2.42 29.71 -8.46
N ARG A 114 3.55 29.20 -7.92
CA ARG A 114 4.42 28.27 -8.67
C ARG A 114 3.80 26.88 -8.78
N PRO A 115 4.08 26.11 -9.85
CA PRO A 115 3.65 24.72 -9.93
C PRO A 115 4.27 23.88 -8.79
N LEU A 116 3.73 22.67 -8.60
CA LEU A 116 4.38 21.67 -7.74
C LEU A 116 5.83 21.40 -8.20
N PRO A 117 6.72 21.02 -7.28
CA PRO A 117 8.09 20.65 -7.64
C PRO A 117 8.10 19.61 -8.74
N GLN A 118 9.06 19.74 -9.65
CA GLN A 118 9.22 18.81 -10.78
C GLN A 118 10.42 17.87 -10.54
N SER A 119 10.49 16.78 -11.29
CA SER A 119 11.57 15.78 -11.15
C SER A 119 12.96 16.26 -11.58
N ASP A 120 13.06 17.40 -12.25
CA ASP A 120 14.34 18.07 -12.49
C ASP A 120 14.80 18.92 -11.30
N GLU A 121 13.89 19.29 -10.40
CA GLU A 121 14.12 20.10 -9.20
C GLU A 121 14.33 19.25 -7.95
N VAL A 122 13.67 18.09 -7.86
CA VAL A 122 13.72 17.21 -6.69
C VAL A 122 14.22 15.83 -7.08
N LEU A 123 15.30 15.38 -6.45
CA LEU A 123 15.80 14.01 -6.56
C LEU A 123 15.54 13.27 -5.23
N LEU A 124 14.63 12.30 -5.26
CA LEU A 124 14.39 11.38 -4.15
C LEU A 124 15.40 10.23 -4.21
N CYS A 125 16.35 10.22 -3.28
CA CYS A 125 17.35 9.16 -3.20
C CYS A 125 16.74 7.86 -2.64
N THR A 126 17.22 6.77 -3.21
CA THR A 126 16.95 5.38 -2.85
C THR A 126 18.28 4.63 -2.79
N PRO A 127 18.32 3.41 -2.20
CA PRO A 127 19.53 2.58 -2.23
C PRO A 127 20.05 2.25 -3.64
N THR A 128 19.18 2.37 -4.66
CA THR A 128 19.49 2.13 -6.08
C THR A 128 19.87 3.39 -6.86
N THR A 129 19.92 4.56 -6.21
CA THR A 129 20.28 5.82 -6.87
C THR A 129 21.73 5.78 -7.36
N THR A 130 21.95 6.12 -8.62
CA THR A 130 23.27 6.05 -9.27
C THR A 130 24.04 7.36 -9.20
N LEU A 131 25.36 7.28 -9.38
CA LEU A 131 26.23 8.47 -9.45
C LEU A 131 25.83 9.41 -10.60
N ASP A 132 25.39 8.86 -11.74
CA ASP A 132 24.96 9.67 -12.88
C ASP A 132 23.74 10.53 -12.54
N MET A 133 22.78 10.00 -11.78
CA MET A 133 21.61 10.77 -11.32
C MET A 133 22.04 11.92 -10.43
N ILE A 134 22.98 11.67 -9.50
CA ILE A 134 23.55 12.67 -8.59
C ILE A 134 24.31 13.75 -9.37
N GLU A 135 25.16 13.38 -10.34
CA GLU A 135 25.93 14.33 -11.13
C GLU A 135 25.02 15.20 -12.02
N ILE A 136 24.01 14.60 -12.65
CA ILE A 136 23.00 15.34 -13.43
C ILE A 136 22.26 16.32 -12.51
N PHE A 137 21.89 15.89 -11.31
CA PHE A 137 21.22 16.74 -10.33
C PHE A 137 22.08 17.92 -9.90
N TRP A 138 23.36 17.71 -9.54
CA TRP A 138 24.29 18.80 -9.22
C TRP A 138 24.44 19.81 -10.34
N ARG A 139 24.54 19.32 -11.58
CA ARG A 139 24.65 20.21 -12.74
C ARG A 139 23.41 21.08 -12.90
N ARG A 140 22.21 20.54 -12.69
CA ARG A 140 20.95 21.30 -12.71
C ARG A 140 20.92 22.29 -11.55
N ALA A 141 21.17 21.83 -10.34
CA ALA A 141 21.09 22.64 -9.13
C ALA A 141 22.02 23.85 -9.13
N LEU A 142 23.23 23.70 -9.69
CA LEU A 142 24.27 24.73 -9.64
C LEU A 142 24.39 25.57 -10.90
N PHE A 143 23.88 25.10 -12.06
CA PHE A 143 24.12 25.78 -13.34
C PHE A 143 22.87 26.05 -14.19
N ALA A 144 21.66 25.66 -13.77
CA ALA A 144 20.44 25.92 -14.55
C ALA A 144 20.05 27.41 -14.69
N ASN A 145 20.61 28.29 -13.84
CA ASN A 145 20.41 29.74 -13.87
C ASN A 145 18.93 30.18 -14.00
N ASN A 146 18.04 29.55 -13.25
CA ASN A 146 16.58 29.72 -13.35
C ASN A 146 15.93 30.12 -12.01
N ASP A 147 16.73 30.49 -11.01
CA ASP A 147 16.30 30.92 -9.67
C ASP A 147 15.36 29.93 -8.95
N ARG A 148 15.44 28.65 -9.34
CA ARG A 148 14.66 27.56 -8.75
C ARG A 148 15.40 26.94 -7.57
N VAL A 149 14.63 26.38 -6.65
CA VAL A 149 15.14 25.59 -5.54
C VAL A 149 15.29 24.15 -5.99
N TYR A 150 16.40 23.53 -5.60
CA TYR A 150 16.71 22.14 -5.89
C TYR A 150 16.86 21.36 -4.59
N CYS A 151 16.16 20.23 -4.46
CA CYS A 151 16.18 19.40 -3.25
C CYS A 151 16.75 18.01 -3.54
N LEU A 152 17.87 17.66 -2.91
CA LEU A 152 18.29 16.27 -2.76
C LEU A 152 17.64 15.73 -1.49
N VAL A 153 16.82 14.69 -1.61
CA VAL A 153 15.98 14.18 -0.52
C VAL A 153 16.38 12.75 -0.20
N ASN A 154 16.34 12.36 1.08
CA ASN A 154 16.81 11.06 1.55
C ASN A 154 18.29 10.81 1.22
N ALA A 155 19.13 11.86 1.30
CA ALA A 155 20.56 11.75 0.98
C ALA A 155 21.31 10.73 1.88
N ASP A 156 20.71 10.34 2.99
CA ASP A 156 21.17 9.27 3.88
C ASP A 156 21.00 7.86 3.31
N LEU A 157 20.13 7.67 2.30
CA LEU A 157 19.89 6.37 1.66
C LEU A 157 20.89 6.05 0.54
N LEU A 158 21.76 6.99 0.17
CA LEU A 158 22.80 6.74 -0.81
C LEU A 158 23.82 5.74 -0.25
N ASN A 159 24.21 4.77 -1.07
CA ASN A 159 25.30 3.88 -0.72
C ASN A 159 26.63 4.67 -0.58
N TYR A 160 27.60 4.08 0.11
CA TYR A 160 28.86 4.75 0.43
C TYR A 160 29.59 5.27 -0.82
N ASP A 161 29.75 4.44 -1.85
CA ASP A 161 30.50 4.79 -3.06
C ASP A 161 29.86 5.96 -3.85
N VAL A 162 28.53 5.95 -3.97
CA VAL A 162 27.78 7.03 -4.63
C VAL A 162 27.82 8.30 -3.77
N SER A 163 27.74 8.16 -2.45
CA SER A 163 27.81 9.28 -1.50
C SER A 163 29.19 9.96 -1.54
N ASP A 164 30.28 9.19 -1.49
CA ASP A 164 31.66 9.70 -1.55
C ASP A 164 32.00 10.35 -2.89
N LYS A 165 31.70 9.67 -4.01
CA LYS A 165 31.91 10.26 -5.35
C LYS A 165 31.00 11.46 -5.60
N GLY A 166 29.78 11.41 -5.08
CA GLY A 166 28.79 12.49 -5.12
C GLY A 166 29.26 13.74 -4.39
N GLU A 167 29.84 13.59 -3.19
CA GLU A 167 30.48 14.66 -2.41
C GLU A 167 31.62 15.31 -3.21
N ASN A 168 32.56 14.50 -3.70
CA ASN A 168 33.73 14.97 -4.46
C ASN A 168 33.30 15.73 -5.73
N SER A 169 32.25 15.26 -6.41
CA SER A 169 31.67 15.93 -7.58
C SER A 169 31.00 17.25 -7.20
N LEU A 170 30.23 17.26 -6.11
CA LEU A 170 29.59 18.47 -5.59
C LEU A 170 30.61 19.55 -5.26
N GLU A 171 31.69 19.22 -4.53
CA GLU A 171 32.74 20.19 -4.19
C GLU A 171 33.37 20.83 -5.43
N ARG A 172 33.67 20.01 -6.45
CA ARG A 172 34.19 20.50 -7.73
C ARG A 172 33.21 21.46 -8.41
N HIS A 173 31.92 21.14 -8.40
CA HIS A 173 30.90 21.99 -9.01
C HIS A 173 30.67 23.28 -8.22
N LEU A 174 30.70 23.25 -6.90
CA LEU A 174 30.60 24.43 -6.04
C LEU A 174 31.74 25.42 -6.32
N ARG A 175 33.00 24.95 -6.32
CA ARG A 175 34.17 25.79 -6.66
C ARG A 175 34.03 26.44 -8.04
N LYS A 176 33.48 25.70 -9.01
CA LYS A 176 33.21 26.20 -10.36
C LYS A 176 32.07 27.22 -10.42
N ALA A 177 31.02 27.04 -9.62
CA ALA A 177 29.93 28.01 -9.50
C ALA A 177 30.44 29.31 -8.84
N ASP A 178 31.20 29.19 -7.75
CA ASP A 178 31.75 30.31 -6.99
C ASP A 178 32.72 31.16 -7.84
N SER A 179 33.67 30.53 -8.53
CA SER A 179 34.59 31.22 -9.46
C SER A 179 33.89 31.96 -10.60
N LYS A 180 32.66 31.56 -10.95
CA LYS A 180 31.83 32.22 -11.96
C LYS A 180 30.79 33.17 -11.38
N GLY A 181 30.72 33.31 -10.05
CA GLY A 181 29.72 34.11 -9.36
C GLY A 181 28.27 33.62 -9.59
N ILE A 182 28.08 32.33 -9.85
CA ILE A 182 26.76 31.76 -10.12
C ILE A 182 26.04 31.56 -8.78
N LYS A 183 24.84 32.13 -8.68
CA LYS A 183 23.96 31.92 -7.53
C LYS A 183 23.15 30.64 -7.72
N TYR A 184 23.02 29.86 -6.65
CA TYR A 184 22.26 28.62 -6.63
C TYR A 184 21.43 28.51 -5.34
N ARG A 185 20.40 27.67 -5.36
CA ARG A 185 19.53 27.38 -4.22
C ARG A 185 19.43 25.87 -4.07
N LEU A 186 20.37 25.30 -3.33
CA LEU A 186 20.43 23.86 -3.09
C LEU A 186 20.03 23.55 -1.65
N VAL A 187 19.14 22.57 -1.49
CA VAL A 187 18.72 22.02 -0.21
C VAL A 187 19.02 20.52 -0.21
N VAL A 188 19.61 20.02 0.86
CA VAL A 188 19.85 18.59 1.08
C VAL A 188 19.10 18.19 2.34
N ILE A 189 18.28 17.15 2.24
CA ILE A 189 17.42 16.66 3.31
C ILE A 189 17.72 15.19 3.55
N CYS A 190 17.90 14.82 4.81
CA CYS A 190 18.19 13.48 5.27
C CYS A 190 17.41 13.19 6.55
N SER A 191 17.29 11.91 6.91
CA SER A 191 16.82 11.51 8.24
C SER A 191 17.83 11.89 9.32
N SER A 192 17.33 12.43 10.43
CA SER A 192 18.16 12.82 11.60
C SER A 192 18.87 11.62 12.25
N GLU A 193 18.29 10.42 12.14
CA GLU A 193 18.86 9.18 12.69
C GLU A 193 20.04 8.62 11.86
N ASN A 194 20.18 9.00 10.58
CA ASN A 194 21.21 8.45 9.69
C ASN A 194 22.23 9.49 9.22
N GLU A 195 22.27 10.68 9.83
CA GLU A 195 23.19 11.76 9.45
C GLU A 195 24.65 11.30 9.39
N TYR A 196 25.04 10.41 10.31
CA TYR A 196 26.41 9.89 10.43
C TYR A 196 26.74 8.76 9.45
N ARG A 197 25.75 8.16 8.77
CA ARG A 197 25.97 7.04 7.83
C ARG A 197 26.31 7.48 6.42
N SER A 198 25.91 8.70 6.04
CA SER A 198 26.10 9.19 4.68
C SER A 198 27.21 10.21 4.61
N ARG A 199 28.22 9.88 3.81
CA ARG A 199 29.42 10.69 3.63
C ARG A 199 29.09 12.10 3.13
N ILE A 200 28.18 12.21 2.17
CA ILE A 200 27.72 13.50 1.63
C ILE A 200 26.98 14.35 2.65
N VAL A 201 26.22 13.73 3.56
CA VAL A 201 25.51 14.44 4.64
C VAL A 201 26.52 15.00 5.63
N ALA A 202 27.45 14.16 6.10
CA ALA A 202 28.52 14.58 7.00
C ALA A 202 29.39 15.71 6.42
N ALA A 203 29.69 15.69 5.13
CA ALA A 203 30.46 16.75 4.45
C ALA A 203 29.73 18.10 4.40
N LEU A 204 28.40 18.07 4.45
CA LEU A 204 27.53 19.24 4.38
C LEU A 204 27.08 19.75 5.76
N ASP A 205 27.54 19.12 6.85
CA ASP A 205 27.15 19.46 8.23
C ASP A 205 27.40 20.93 8.60
N LYS A 206 28.45 21.55 8.06
CA LYS A 206 28.71 23.00 8.22
C LYS A 206 27.58 23.91 7.71
N TYR A 207 26.69 23.39 6.86
CA TYR A 207 25.51 24.09 6.33
C TYR A 207 24.21 23.67 7.03
N HIS A 208 24.29 22.82 8.05
CA HIS A 208 23.14 22.27 8.76
C HIS A 208 22.21 23.38 9.27
N LYS A 209 20.91 23.15 9.09
CA LYS A 209 19.83 24.00 9.56
C LYS A 209 18.80 23.13 10.28
N PRO A 210 18.16 23.64 11.35
CA PRO A 210 17.11 22.90 12.03
C PRO A 210 15.96 22.59 11.07
N ALA A 211 15.29 21.45 11.31
CA ALA A 211 14.11 21.04 10.55
C ALA A 211 13.02 22.12 10.57
N LEU A 212 12.32 22.26 9.44
CA LEU A 212 11.19 23.18 9.35
C LEU A 212 10.02 22.56 10.11
N GLN A 213 9.40 23.32 11.01
CA GLN A 213 8.15 22.90 11.64
C GLN A 213 7.03 23.01 10.60
N THR A 214 6.42 21.87 10.26
CA THR A 214 5.44 21.78 9.18
C THR A 214 4.12 21.20 9.64
N ASP A 215 3.03 21.91 9.36
CA ASP A 215 1.68 21.41 9.64
C ASP A 215 1.18 20.56 8.47
N VAL A 216 0.93 19.27 8.74
CA VAL A 216 0.36 18.31 7.79
C VAL A 216 -0.93 18.84 7.15
N ASN A 217 -1.75 19.59 7.89
CA ASN A 217 -2.98 20.18 7.36
C ASN A 217 -2.71 21.31 6.36
N MET A 218 -1.67 22.13 6.61
CA MET A 218 -1.23 23.17 5.68
C MET A 218 -0.70 22.54 4.39
N VAL A 219 0.12 21.49 4.50
CA VAL A 219 0.63 20.72 3.35
C VAL A 219 -0.53 20.12 2.56
N ARG A 220 -1.50 19.49 3.23
CA ARG A 220 -2.68 18.92 2.57
C ARG A 220 -3.51 19.96 1.84
N LYS A 221 -3.72 21.13 2.45
CA LYS A 221 -4.44 22.25 1.82
C LYS A 221 -3.69 22.80 0.60
N TYR A 222 -2.36 22.90 0.69
CA TYR A 222 -1.50 23.27 -0.42
C TYR A 222 -1.63 22.28 -1.58
N LEU A 223 -1.49 20.98 -1.32
CA LEU A 223 -1.64 19.93 -2.33
C LEU A 223 -3.04 19.91 -2.95
N LEU A 224 -4.10 20.03 -2.14
CA LEU A 224 -5.48 20.13 -2.63
C LEU A 224 -5.63 21.31 -3.59
N THR A 225 -5.05 22.47 -3.27
CA THR A 225 -5.08 23.64 -4.14
C THR A 225 -4.36 23.37 -5.46
N LYS A 226 -3.21 22.68 -5.42
CA LYS A 226 -2.43 22.34 -6.61
C LYS A 226 -3.02 21.24 -7.49
N PHE A 227 -3.84 20.35 -6.91
CA PHE A 227 -4.51 19.29 -7.65
C PHE A 227 -5.91 19.70 -8.14
N LYS A 228 -6.42 20.87 -7.77
CA LYS A 228 -7.65 21.40 -8.36
C LYS A 228 -7.41 21.76 -9.82
N VAL A 229 -8.28 21.27 -10.69
CA VAL A 229 -8.22 21.57 -12.12
C VAL A 229 -9.40 22.47 -12.48
N ASP A 230 -9.09 23.68 -12.95
CA ASP A 230 -10.11 24.59 -13.45
C ASP A 230 -10.64 24.15 -14.81
N LYS A 231 -11.98 24.13 -14.91
CA LYS A 231 -12.70 23.69 -16.11
C LYS A 231 -12.67 24.74 -17.23
N SER A 232 -12.50 26.02 -16.89
CA SER A 232 -12.56 27.14 -17.85
C SER A 232 -11.39 27.14 -18.85
N ASP A 233 -10.28 26.54 -18.48
CA ASP A 233 -9.00 26.75 -19.18
C ASP A 233 -8.64 25.59 -20.11
N LYS A 234 -9.52 24.60 -20.26
CA LYS A 234 -9.23 23.35 -20.98
C LYS A 234 -10.25 23.04 -22.06
N GLU A 235 -9.74 22.75 -23.26
CA GLU A 235 -10.49 22.26 -24.41
C GLU A 235 -11.21 20.92 -24.08
N TRP A 236 -10.62 20.12 -23.21
CA TRP A 236 -11.10 18.80 -22.82
C TRP A 236 -11.61 18.79 -21.39
N THR A 237 -12.70 18.06 -21.13
CA THR A 237 -13.24 17.86 -19.77
C THR A 237 -12.31 16.92 -18.99
N PRO A 238 -11.62 17.36 -17.93
CA PRO A 238 -10.76 16.50 -17.11
C PRO A 238 -11.57 15.42 -16.40
N ALA A 239 -10.97 14.26 -16.13
CA ALA A 239 -11.60 13.20 -15.34
C ALA A 239 -11.90 13.66 -13.90
N SER A 240 -11.13 14.62 -13.38
CA SER A 240 -11.31 15.14 -12.02
C SER A 240 -12.66 15.84 -11.80
N THR A 241 -13.41 16.18 -12.85
CA THR A 241 -14.75 16.81 -12.72
C THR A 241 -15.78 15.94 -12.00
N VAL A 242 -15.54 14.64 -11.87
CA VAL A 242 -16.40 13.72 -11.11
C VAL A 242 -16.09 13.72 -9.62
N ASP A 243 -14.91 14.21 -9.22
CA ASP A 243 -14.58 14.48 -7.81
C ASP A 243 -15.32 15.73 -7.31
N TYR A 244 -15.76 15.68 -6.06
CA TYR A 244 -16.59 16.73 -5.47
C TYR A 244 -15.90 18.09 -5.33
N GLU A 245 -14.56 18.12 -5.25
CA GLU A 245 -13.76 19.35 -5.24
C GLU A 245 -13.03 19.60 -6.56
N ARG A 246 -13.27 18.76 -7.57
CA ARG A 246 -12.52 18.73 -8.84
C ARG A 246 -11.02 18.48 -8.66
N CYS A 247 -10.68 17.68 -7.65
CA CYS A 247 -9.31 17.30 -7.37
C CYS A 247 -8.85 16.16 -8.30
N SER A 248 -7.68 16.30 -8.94
CA SER A 248 -7.10 15.28 -9.82
C SER A 248 -6.42 14.13 -9.06
N VAL A 249 -6.34 14.21 -7.73
CA VAL A 249 -5.75 13.18 -6.87
C VAL A 249 -6.61 13.01 -5.63
N ARG A 250 -7.07 11.79 -5.34
CA ARG A 250 -7.84 11.51 -4.13
C ARG A 250 -7.44 10.18 -3.52
N VAL A 251 -7.08 10.20 -2.24
CA VAL A 251 -6.92 8.98 -1.45
C VAL A 251 -8.27 8.57 -0.86
N VAL A 252 -8.61 7.30 -0.97
CA VAL A 252 -9.84 6.70 -0.48
C VAL A 252 -9.47 5.68 0.59
N LYS A 253 -9.61 6.08 1.85
CA LYS A 253 -9.17 5.29 3.00
C LYS A 253 -10.31 4.62 3.72
N SER A 254 -9.99 3.57 4.48
CA SER A 254 -10.90 2.94 5.44
C SER A 254 -10.13 2.34 6.60
N TRP A 255 -10.77 2.22 7.76
CA TRP A 255 -10.21 1.54 8.93
C TRP A 255 -10.60 0.06 9.04
N ARG A 256 -11.21 -0.50 7.98
CA ARG A 256 -11.51 -1.92 7.83
C ARG A 256 -11.85 -2.25 6.38
N ALA A 257 -11.85 -3.53 6.03
CA ALA A 257 -12.30 -3.99 4.74
C ALA A 257 -13.85 -3.91 4.60
N GLY A 258 -14.32 -4.03 3.36
CA GLY A 258 -15.76 -4.13 3.08
C GLY A 258 -16.59 -2.88 3.36
N VAL A 259 -16.01 -1.67 3.36
CA VAL A 259 -16.74 -0.42 3.65
C VAL A 259 -16.98 0.51 2.44
N GLY A 260 -16.74 0.03 1.22
CA GLY A 260 -17.15 0.76 0.00
C GLY A 260 -16.08 1.63 -0.67
N LYS A 261 -14.79 1.38 -0.43
CA LYS A 261 -13.69 2.03 -1.17
C LYS A 261 -13.80 1.81 -2.68
N SER A 262 -13.91 0.56 -3.13
CA SER A 262 -14.09 0.24 -4.55
C SER A 262 -15.45 0.70 -5.10
N LEU A 263 -16.48 0.81 -4.26
CA LEU A 263 -17.78 1.39 -4.63
C LEU A 263 -17.62 2.89 -4.97
N TYR A 264 -16.78 3.63 -4.24
CA TYR A 264 -16.48 5.02 -4.57
C TYR A 264 -15.91 5.15 -5.99
N LYS A 265 -14.87 4.37 -6.31
CA LYS A 265 -14.32 4.31 -7.68
C LYS A 265 -15.40 3.99 -8.71
N LYS A 266 -16.23 2.96 -8.46
CA LYS A 266 -17.34 2.59 -9.36
C LYS A 266 -18.26 3.78 -9.65
N ARG A 267 -18.65 4.55 -8.62
CA ARG A 267 -19.47 5.77 -8.80
C ARG A 267 -18.75 6.85 -9.61
N MET A 268 -17.45 7.03 -9.41
CA MET A 268 -16.65 8.00 -10.20
C MET A 268 -16.61 7.62 -11.68
N VAL A 269 -16.39 6.34 -11.98
CA VAL A 269 -16.41 5.82 -13.36
C VAL A 269 -17.80 5.97 -13.99
N GLU A 270 -18.86 5.56 -13.29
CA GLU A 270 -20.25 5.73 -13.76
C GLU A 270 -20.57 7.19 -14.10
N ASN A 271 -20.07 8.14 -13.29
CA ASN A 271 -20.26 9.57 -13.53
C ASN A 271 -19.42 10.08 -14.70
N LEU A 272 -18.20 9.59 -14.89
CA LEU A 272 -17.34 10.00 -16.00
C LEU A 272 -17.89 9.52 -17.35
N VAL A 273 -18.38 8.28 -17.40
CA VAL A 273 -19.03 7.71 -18.60
C VAL A 273 -20.21 8.57 -19.05
N LYS A 274 -21.00 9.10 -18.10
CA LYS A 274 -22.13 10.01 -18.41
C LYS A 274 -21.67 11.36 -18.97
N GLN A 275 -20.46 11.82 -18.65
CA GLN A 275 -19.93 13.10 -19.11
C GLN A 275 -19.20 13.01 -20.45
N VAL A 276 -18.50 11.89 -20.73
CA VAL A 276 -17.56 11.77 -21.86
C VAL A 276 -18.02 10.74 -22.90
N SER A 277 -19.16 10.06 -22.70
CA SER A 277 -19.74 9.08 -23.64
C SER A 277 -18.75 7.99 -24.08
N SER A 278 -17.89 7.57 -23.16
CA SER A 278 -16.78 6.66 -23.43
C SER A 278 -16.64 5.66 -22.28
N THR A 279 -16.41 4.37 -22.61
CA THR A 279 -16.57 3.26 -21.64
C THR A 279 -15.26 2.72 -21.05
N GLN A 280 -14.14 2.86 -21.74
CA GLN A 280 -12.79 2.47 -21.27
C GLN A 280 -12.02 3.65 -20.64
N ASN A 281 -12.59 4.25 -19.60
CA ASN A 281 -12.02 5.43 -18.95
C ASN A 281 -11.43 5.12 -17.56
N SER A 282 -11.20 3.85 -17.23
CA SER A 282 -10.61 3.46 -15.94
C SER A 282 -9.58 2.37 -16.11
N ILE A 283 -8.45 2.54 -15.43
CA ILE A 283 -7.31 1.63 -15.39
C ILE A 283 -7.07 1.27 -13.94
N THR A 284 -6.82 0.01 -13.63
CA THR A 284 -6.59 -0.46 -12.26
C THR A 284 -5.21 -1.05 -12.13
N ILE A 285 -4.46 -0.57 -11.14
CA ILE A 285 -3.09 -0.98 -10.85
C ILE A 285 -3.10 -1.58 -9.44
N PRO A 286 -3.23 -2.91 -9.31
CA PRO A 286 -3.22 -3.58 -8.01
C PRO A 286 -1.79 -3.72 -7.49
N LEU A 287 -1.53 -3.21 -6.29
CA LEU A 287 -0.25 -3.30 -5.60
C LEU A 287 -0.41 -4.24 -4.41
N HIS A 288 0.24 -5.39 -4.46
CA HIS A 288 0.10 -6.46 -3.48
C HIS A 288 1.44 -6.94 -2.91
N GLU A 289 2.55 -6.73 -3.63
CA GLU A 289 3.86 -7.11 -3.14
C GLU A 289 4.31 -6.24 -1.96
N LYS A 290 5.08 -6.83 -1.04
CA LYS A 290 5.58 -6.14 0.16
C LYS A 290 6.34 -4.85 -0.18
N THR A 291 7.15 -4.89 -1.22
CA THR A 291 7.98 -3.78 -1.69
C THR A 291 7.56 -3.41 -3.10
N LEU A 292 7.32 -2.13 -3.36
CA LEU A 292 6.92 -1.68 -4.69
C LEU A 292 8.07 -1.72 -5.70
N ASN A 293 7.77 -2.26 -6.89
CA ASN A 293 8.64 -2.17 -8.06
C ASN A 293 8.09 -1.14 -9.07
N ASN A 294 8.80 -0.02 -9.24
CA ASN A 294 8.40 1.03 -10.18
C ASN A 294 8.37 0.55 -11.64
N ASP A 295 9.22 -0.40 -12.04
CA ASP A 295 9.27 -0.89 -13.42
C ASP A 295 7.99 -1.67 -13.76
N GLU A 296 7.54 -2.56 -12.88
CA GLU A 296 6.30 -3.33 -13.07
C GLU A 296 5.07 -2.43 -13.13
N ILE A 297 5.02 -1.40 -12.28
CA ILE A 297 3.95 -0.40 -12.33
C ILE A 297 3.99 0.39 -13.64
N MET A 298 5.18 0.76 -14.09
CA MET A 298 5.40 1.44 -15.36
C MET A 298 4.94 0.60 -16.56
N ASP A 299 5.08 -0.73 -16.49
CA ASP A 299 4.64 -1.63 -17.56
C ASP A 299 3.14 -1.54 -17.79
N VAL A 300 2.36 -1.49 -16.71
CA VAL A 300 0.91 -1.27 -16.78
C VAL A 300 0.58 0.10 -17.38
N PHE A 301 1.32 1.16 -17.01
CA PHE A 301 1.12 2.48 -17.63
C PHE A 301 1.47 2.49 -19.13
N ARG A 302 2.48 1.71 -19.55
CA ARG A 302 2.94 1.63 -20.94
C ARG A 302 1.90 0.98 -21.85
N GLU A 303 1.24 -0.08 -21.39
CA GLU A 303 0.14 -0.72 -22.12
C GLU A 303 -1.02 0.24 -22.40
N GLU A 304 -1.15 1.27 -21.57
CA GLU A 304 -2.18 2.29 -21.63
C GLU A 304 -1.73 3.58 -22.33
N ILE A 305 -0.61 3.60 -23.06
CA ILE A 305 -0.20 4.80 -23.80
C ILE A 305 -1.16 5.06 -24.96
N LEU A 306 -1.70 6.28 -25.03
CA LEU A 306 -2.53 6.71 -26.15
C LEU A 306 -1.64 7.08 -27.35
N PRO A 307 -2.10 6.84 -28.59
CA PRO A 307 -1.43 7.35 -29.78
C PRO A 307 -1.25 8.88 -29.71
N PRO A 308 -0.21 9.43 -30.35
CA PRO A 308 0.02 10.86 -30.40
C PRO A 308 -1.25 11.63 -30.83
N GLN A 309 -1.49 12.79 -30.19
CA GLN A 309 -2.64 13.67 -30.46
C GLN A 309 -4.03 13.09 -30.10
N LYS A 310 -4.11 11.89 -29.53
CA LYS A 310 -5.33 11.40 -28.90
C LYS A 310 -5.31 11.72 -27.41
N TYR A 311 -6.32 12.45 -26.96
CA TYR A 311 -6.51 12.78 -25.56
C TYR A 311 -7.78 12.13 -25.05
N ARG A 312 -7.68 11.48 -23.88
CA ARG A 312 -8.83 10.88 -23.22
C ARG A 312 -8.66 11.06 -21.71
N PRO A 313 -9.63 11.68 -21.02
CA PRO A 313 -9.61 11.75 -19.57
C PRO A 313 -9.83 10.35 -18.98
N ARG A 314 -8.93 9.91 -18.10
CA ARG A 314 -8.97 8.57 -17.49
C ARG A 314 -8.89 8.62 -15.97
N ILE A 315 -9.45 7.59 -15.35
CA ILE A 315 -9.37 7.34 -13.92
C ILE A 315 -8.33 6.24 -13.70
N TYR A 316 -7.19 6.60 -13.13
CA TYR A 316 -6.20 5.64 -12.65
C TYR A 316 -6.53 5.25 -11.22
N HIS A 317 -6.76 3.96 -11.01
CA HIS A 317 -7.07 3.39 -9.72
C HIS A 317 -5.86 2.61 -9.21
N ILE A 318 -5.14 3.20 -8.25
CA ILE A 318 -4.02 2.56 -7.57
C ILE A 318 -4.60 1.88 -6.33
N ASP A 319 -4.65 0.54 -6.34
CA ASP A 319 -5.21 -0.26 -5.26
C ASP A 319 -4.09 -0.83 -4.41
N ILE A 320 -3.87 -0.22 -3.24
CA ILE A 320 -2.77 -0.57 -2.33
C ILE A 320 -3.28 -1.57 -1.30
N SER A 321 -2.83 -2.82 -1.42
CA SER A 321 -3.06 -3.86 -0.42
C SER A 321 -2.40 -3.51 0.91
N HIS A 322 -2.96 -4.02 1.99
CA HIS A 322 -2.36 -4.00 3.33
C HIS A 322 -1.01 -4.73 3.43
N GLU A 323 -0.64 -5.54 2.44
CA GLU A 323 0.64 -6.26 2.40
C GLU A 323 1.81 -5.36 1.98
N VAL A 324 1.52 -4.23 1.32
CA VAL A 324 2.54 -3.31 0.81
C VAL A 324 3.08 -2.46 1.95
N GLN A 325 4.34 -2.68 2.31
CA GLN A 325 5.02 -2.04 3.45
C GLN A 325 6.11 -1.07 3.02
N GLU A 326 6.70 -1.23 1.84
CA GLU A 326 7.88 -0.48 1.41
C GLU A 326 7.68 0.17 0.03
N GLY A 327 8.20 1.39 -0.14
CA GLY A 327 8.24 2.09 -1.43
C GLY A 327 7.01 2.93 -1.78
N VAL A 328 5.90 2.83 -1.04
CA VAL A 328 4.65 3.56 -1.31
C VAL A 328 4.85 5.07 -1.33
N ASP A 329 5.52 5.63 -0.33
CA ASP A 329 5.70 7.08 -0.24
C ASP A 329 6.57 7.63 -1.38
N VAL A 330 7.70 6.96 -1.69
CA VAL A 330 8.56 7.33 -2.83
C VAL A 330 7.76 7.27 -4.14
N PHE A 331 7.04 6.19 -4.37
CA PHE A 331 6.22 6.00 -5.56
C PHE A 331 5.14 7.06 -5.71
N LEU A 332 4.33 7.29 -4.68
CA LEU A 332 3.24 8.28 -4.70
C LEU A 332 3.79 9.70 -4.83
N PHE A 333 4.89 10.02 -4.16
CA PHE A 333 5.52 11.34 -4.26
C PHE A 333 6.05 11.59 -5.68
N GLN A 334 6.73 10.61 -6.28
CA GLN A 334 7.21 10.71 -7.68
C GLN A 334 6.03 10.88 -8.65
N LEU A 335 5.04 9.98 -8.60
CA LEU A 335 3.93 9.98 -9.55
C LEU A 335 3.01 11.19 -9.40
N LEU A 336 2.63 11.55 -8.17
CA LEU A 336 1.55 12.51 -7.92
C LEU A 336 2.07 13.91 -7.62
N ILE A 337 3.21 14.06 -6.96
CA ILE A 337 3.75 15.37 -6.58
C ILE A 337 4.73 15.84 -7.64
N LEU A 338 5.74 15.02 -7.96
CA LEU A 338 6.74 15.34 -9.00
C LEU A 338 6.17 15.16 -10.42
N GLY A 339 5.03 14.48 -10.54
CA GLY A 339 4.31 14.31 -11.79
C GLY A 339 4.96 13.32 -12.76
N CYS A 340 5.97 12.54 -12.32
CA CYS A 340 6.56 11.51 -13.16
C CYS A 340 7.22 10.38 -12.39
N ILE A 341 7.24 9.21 -13.01
CA ILE A 341 8.01 8.03 -12.58
C ILE A 341 8.86 7.55 -13.76
N GLY A 342 10.02 6.98 -13.45
CA GLY A 342 10.96 6.45 -14.43
C GLY A 342 11.02 4.94 -14.39
N HIS A 343 11.31 4.33 -15.54
CA HIS A 343 11.64 2.93 -15.68
C HIS A 343 13.15 2.78 -15.87
N SER A 344 13.76 1.72 -15.33
CA SER A 344 15.16 1.33 -15.53
C SER A 344 15.64 1.30 -17.00
N SER A 345 14.73 1.07 -17.95
CA SER A 345 15.02 1.06 -19.40
C SER A 345 15.02 2.45 -20.05
N GLY A 346 14.81 3.52 -19.26
CA GLY A 346 14.88 4.91 -19.71
C GLY A 346 13.53 5.54 -20.08
N TYR A 347 12.42 4.78 -20.05
CA TYR A 347 11.09 5.36 -20.24
C TYR A 347 10.69 6.21 -19.04
N VAL A 348 9.95 7.30 -19.31
CA VAL A 348 9.42 8.20 -18.28
C VAL A 348 7.92 8.36 -18.50
N TRP A 349 7.14 8.06 -17.48
CA TRP A 349 5.71 8.36 -17.47
C TRP A 349 5.50 9.72 -16.85
N ARG A 350 4.71 10.57 -17.52
CA ARG A 350 4.30 11.87 -16.98
C ARG A 350 2.80 11.89 -16.76
N ARG A 351 2.41 12.35 -15.57
CA ARG A 351 1.03 12.51 -15.19
C ARG A 351 0.35 13.55 -16.08
N SER A 352 -0.79 13.18 -16.66
CA SER A 352 -1.66 14.13 -17.36
C SER A 352 -2.55 14.87 -16.36
N GLU A 353 -2.75 16.17 -16.57
CA GLU A 353 -3.71 16.95 -15.79
C GLU A 353 -5.17 16.71 -16.18
N LEU A 354 -5.41 15.92 -17.25
CA LEU A 354 -6.75 15.48 -17.65
C LEU A 354 -7.18 14.20 -16.92
N ASP A 355 -6.25 13.52 -16.25
CA ASP A 355 -6.51 12.26 -15.57
C ASP A 355 -6.84 12.47 -14.09
N TYR A 356 -7.51 11.49 -13.51
CA TYR A 356 -7.89 11.47 -12.11
C TYR A 356 -7.31 10.22 -11.43
N TYR A 357 -6.46 10.43 -10.43
CA TYR A 357 -5.82 9.37 -9.68
C TYR A 357 -6.58 9.10 -8.38
N ILE A 358 -7.13 7.90 -8.25
CA ILE A 358 -7.77 7.39 -7.05
C ILE A 358 -6.82 6.40 -6.39
N ILE A 359 -6.42 6.68 -5.16
CA ILE A 359 -5.54 5.83 -4.36
C ILE A 359 -6.42 5.12 -3.33
N GLU A 360 -6.82 3.88 -3.61
CA GLU A 360 -7.53 3.03 -2.66
C GLU A 360 -6.51 2.41 -1.71
N SER A 361 -6.71 2.58 -0.40
CA SER A 361 -5.82 1.97 0.60
C SER A 361 -6.54 1.72 1.92
N MET A 362 -6.18 0.64 2.60
CA MET A 362 -6.39 0.50 4.03
C MET A 362 -5.08 0.87 4.72
N PRO A 363 -4.98 2.04 5.37
CA PRO A 363 -3.72 2.51 5.93
C PRO A 363 -3.15 1.53 6.94
N LEU A 364 -1.85 1.22 6.81
CA LEU A 364 -1.09 0.60 7.88
C LEU A 364 -0.79 1.65 8.95
N LEU A 365 -0.89 1.28 10.22
CA LEU A 365 -0.66 2.19 11.34
C LEU A 365 0.67 1.86 12.02
N ALA A 366 1.38 2.90 12.47
CA ALA A 366 2.59 2.81 13.27
C ALA A 366 2.40 3.54 14.62
N ARG A 367 3.23 3.18 15.62
CA ARG A 367 3.25 3.85 16.93
C ARG A 367 3.90 5.23 16.79
N ASP A 368 3.24 6.27 17.28
CA ASP A 368 3.87 7.59 17.44
C ASP A 368 4.85 7.56 18.62
N THR A 369 6.15 7.76 18.36
CA THR A 369 7.20 7.74 19.39
C THR A 369 7.52 9.12 19.96
N ASP A 370 6.78 10.17 19.60
CA ASP A 370 6.99 11.51 20.16
C ASP A 370 6.84 11.50 21.70
N VAL A 371 7.97 11.63 22.40
CA VAL A 371 8.13 11.50 23.87
C VAL A 371 7.46 12.66 24.65
N HIS A 372 6.78 13.58 23.98
CA HIS A 372 6.30 14.84 24.58
C HIS A 372 4.79 15.08 24.60
N VAL A 373 3.95 14.07 24.38
CA VAL A 373 2.51 14.21 24.66
C VAL A 373 2.06 13.23 25.75
N LYS A 374 2.15 13.71 27.00
CA LYS A 374 1.36 13.14 28.10
C LYS A 374 -0.11 13.38 27.74
N GLU A 375 -0.85 12.29 27.58
CA GLU A 375 -2.28 12.16 27.23
C GLU A 375 -2.57 11.80 25.76
N GLY A 376 -2.80 10.50 25.52
CA GLY A 376 -3.33 9.96 24.26
C GLY A 376 -2.26 9.51 23.27
N ARG A 377 -1.98 8.19 23.21
CA ARG A 377 -1.13 7.58 22.16
C ARG A 377 -1.75 7.89 20.80
N LYS A 378 -1.15 8.79 20.00
CA LYS A 378 -1.59 9.04 18.62
C LYS A 378 -1.09 7.90 17.72
N LEU A 379 -1.92 7.50 16.77
CA LEU A 379 -1.60 6.51 15.74
C LEU A 379 -1.28 7.30 14.46
N LYS A 380 -0.13 7.03 13.84
CA LYS A 380 0.24 7.64 12.54
C LYS A 380 0.14 6.60 11.43
N CYS A 381 -0.13 7.04 10.21
CA CYS A 381 -0.05 6.16 9.05
C CYS A 381 1.42 5.80 8.78
N LEU A 382 1.68 4.54 8.47
CA LEU A 382 3.01 4.07 8.03
C LEU A 382 3.45 4.83 6.77
N HIS A 383 2.53 4.95 5.81
CA HIS A 383 2.76 5.62 4.53
C HIS A 383 2.31 7.07 4.64
N HIS A 384 3.25 7.98 4.86
CA HIS A 384 2.97 9.39 5.14
C HIS A 384 2.27 10.11 3.99
N CYS A 385 2.58 9.75 2.74
CA CYS A 385 1.93 10.33 1.56
C CYS A 385 0.41 10.18 1.62
N LEU A 386 -0.09 9.08 2.20
CA LEU A 386 -1.53 8.88 2.33
C LEU A 386 -2.15 9.93 3.26
N ASP A 387 -1.43 10.45 4.27
CA ASP A 387 -1.92 11.45 5.22
C ASP A 387 -1.88 12.88 4.69
N ILE A 388 -0.85 13.23 3.91
CA ILE A 388 -0.71 14.58 3.32
C ILE A 388 -1.54 14.78 2.06
N LEU A 389 -1.85 13.71 1.31
CA LEU A 389 -2.67 13.83 0.11
C LEU A 389 -4.14 14.13 0.46
N PRO A 390 -4.89 14.81 -0.43
CA PRO A 390 -6.33 14.98 -0.25
C PRO A 390 -7.02 13.63 -0.16
N HIS A 391 -7.78 13.40 0.92
CA HIS A 391 -8.38 12.10 1.19
C HIS A 391 -9.85 12.20 1.58
N ILE A 392 -10.52 11.06 1.51
CA ILE A 392 -11.86 10.81 2.07
C ILE A 392 -11.84 9.48 2.83
N ILE A 393 -12.74 9.33 3.79
CA ILE A 393 -12.86 8.09 4.56
C ILE A 393 -14.17 7.39 4.21
N CYS A 394 -14.08 6.11 3.88
CA CYS A 394 -15.22 5.21 3.79
C CYS A 394 -15.54 4.67 5.19
N ARG A 395 -16.74 4.98 5.69
CA ARG A 395 -17.18 4.69 7.05
C ARG A 395 -17.95 3.38 7.12
N SER A 396 -17.86 2.66 8.24
CA SER A 396 -18.72 1.50 8.49
C SER A 396 -20.19 1.93 8.61
N PRO A 397 -21.15 1.00 8.48
CA PRO A 397 -22.56 1.22 8.82
C PRO A 397 -22.77 1.88 10.19
N GLN A 398 -22.06 1.45 11.22
CA GLN A 398 -22.19 1.98 12.58
C GLN A 398 -21.63 3.40 12.67
N GLU A 399 -20.42 3.64 12.16
CA GLU A 399 -19.84 5.00 12.09
C GLU A 399 -20.73 5.94 11.27
N SER A 400 -21.29 5.45 10.16
CA SER A 400 -22.21 6.21 9.31
C SER A 400 -23.47 6.61 10.06
N LEU A 401 -24.03 5.72 10.88
CA LEU A 401 -25.20 6.02 11.70
C LEU A 401 -24.86 7.09 12.75
N ASP A 402 -23.69 7.02 13.36
CA ASP A 402 -23.27 7.96 14.39
C ASP A 402 -23.02 9.36 13.80
N ILE A 403 -22.36 9.45 12.63
CA ILE A 403 -22.19 10.71 11.88
C ILE A 403 -23.55 11.27 11.41
N LEU A 404 -24.47 10.42 10.94
CA LEU A 404 -25.82 10.87 10.56
C LEU A 404 -26.66 11.36 11.75
N ARG A 405 -26.33 10.95 12.97
CA ARG A 405 -26.96 11.46 14.20
C ARG A 405 -26.34 12.78 14.64
N GLN A 406 -25.03 12.90 14.51
CA GLN A 406 -24.24 14.05 14.93
C GLN A 406 -23.25 14.42 13.82
N PRO A 407 -23.67 15.22 12.83
CA PRO A 407 -22.79 15.64 11.75
C PRO A 407 -21.64 16.50 12.28
N ASP A 408 -20.43 16.24 11.80
CA ASP A 408 -19.24 17.05 12.05
C ASP A 408 -18.73 17.58 10.71
N ASP A 409 -18.32 18.86 10.66
CA ASP A 409 -17.71 19.51 9.51
C ASP A 409 -16.50 18.72 8.98
N ASN A 410 -15.74 18.05 9.87
CA ASN A 410 -14.60 17.21 9.47
C ASN A 410 -15.01 15.94 8.69
N THR A 411 -16.28 15.53 8.79
CA THR A 411 -16.81 14.28 8.19
C THR A 411 -17.73 14.53 7.00
N ILE A 412 -17.90 15.79 6.59
CA ILE A 412 -18.85 16.20 5.55
C ILE A 412 -18.61 15.52 4.19
N HIS A 413 -17.37 15.11 3.92
CA HIS A 413 -16.96 14.46 2.67
C HIS A 413 -16.77 12.95 2.78
N ASP A 414 -16.98 12.39 3.98
CA ASP A 414 -16.89 10.96 4.20
C ASP A 414 -17.98 10.21 3.43
N ARG A 415 -17.65 8.98 3.05
CA ARG A 415 -18.57 8.09 2.34
C ARG A 415 -19.29 7.23 3.36
N LEU A 416 -20.53 7.63 3.61
CA LEU A 416 -21.48 6.95 4.48
C LEU A 416 -22.31 5.96 3.64
N PHE A 417 -23.63 5.90 3.87
CA PHE A 417 -24.53 5.07 3.07
C PHE A 417 -24.74 5.63 1.66
N ASP A 418 -24.38 4.85 0.63
CA ASP A 418 -24.54 5.22 -0.79
C ASP A 418 -26.02 5.49 -1.16
N ASN A 419 -26.23 6.56 -1.93
CA ASN A 419 -27.57 7.04 -2.31
C ASN A 419 -28.31 6.12 -3.29
N ILE A 420 -27.59 5.40 -4.13
CA ILE A 420 -28.16 4.49 -5.14
C ILE A 420 -28.47 3.16 -4.46
N GLU A 421 -27.56 2.65 -3.62
CA GLU A 421 -27.79 1.44 -2.82
C GLU A 421 -28.98 1.63 -1.87
N PHE A 422 -29.07 2.77 -1.16
CA PHE A 422 -30.22 3.08 -0.31
C PHE A 422 -31.56 3.03 -1.06
N ARG A 423 -31.61 3.51 -2.30
CA ARG A 423 -32.83 3.52 -3.14
C ARG A 423 -33.05 2.20 -3.89
N SER A 424 -32.12 1.26 -3.81
CA SER A 424 -32.23 -0.03 -4.49
C SER A 424 -33.33 -0.88 -3.86
N LYS A 425 -33.98 -1.72 -4.67
CA LYS A 425 -34.93 -2.72 -4.19
C LYS A 425 -34.27 -3.68 -3.19
N THR A 426 -32.96 -3.92 -3.34
CA THR A 426 -32.15 -4.78 -2.47
C THR A 426 -32.15 -4.31 -1.02
N PHE A 427 -32.04 -3.00 -0.78
CA PHE A 427 -32.12 -2.45 0.57
C PHE A 427 -33.56 -2.12 0.98
N GLN A 428 -34.37 -1.57 0.07
CA GLN A 428 -35.72 -1.10 0.41
C GLN A 428 -36.69 -2.23 0.77
N ARG A 429 -36.66 -3.38 0.09
CA ARG A 429 -37.55 -4.49 0.43
C ARG A 429 -37.31 -5.00 1.87
N PRO A 430 -36.08 -5.43 2.26
CA PRO A 430 -35.80 -5.82 3.64
C PRO A 430 -36.15 -4.72 4.66
N TYR A 431 -35.73 -3.48 4.41
CA TYR A 431 -35.97 -2.38 5.33
C TYR A 431 -37.47 -2.16 5.61
N GLN A 432 -38.30 -2.13 4.56
CA GLN A 432 -39.74 -1.91 4.69
C GLN A 432 -40.45 -3.03 5.46
N TYR A 433 -40.08 -4.29 5.22
CA TYR A 433 -40.61 -5.43 5.96
C TYR A 433 -40.18 -5.43 7.44
N LEU A 434 -38.90 -5.19 7.70
CA LEU A 434 -38.36 -5.12 9.07
C LEU A 434 -38.96 -3.97 9.88
N LYS A 435 -39.13 -2.80 9.25
CA LYS A 435 -39.77 -1.66 9.90
C LYS A 435 -41.21 -1.97 10.30
N ARG A 436 -41.99 -2.61 9.41
CA ARG A 436 -43.37 -3.03 9.72
C ARG A 436 -43.41 -4.07 10.82
N LEU A 437 -42.47 -5.01 10.85
CA LEU A 437 -42.31 -6.00 11.90
C LEU A 437 -42.08 -5.32 13.27
N ASP A 438 -41.19 -4.33 13.33
CA ASP A 438 -40.87 -3.57 14.55
C ASP A 438 -42.06 -2.74 15.05
N THR A 439 -42.81 -2.11 14.14
CA THR A 439 -44.01 -1.32 14.48
C THR A 439 -45.27 -2.17 14.64
N ASN A 440 -45.19 -3.48 14.46
CA ASN A 440 -46.31 -4.42 14.43
C ASN A 440 -47.44 -4.04 13.44
N ASN A 441 -47.07 -3.37 12.34
CA ASN A 441 -47.99 -2.93 11.29
C ASN A 441 -48.33 -4.06 10.31
N LYS A 442 -49.34 -3.86 9.45
CA LYS A 442 -49.67 -4.81 8.38
C LYS A 442 -48.58 -4.87 7.31
N LEU A 443 -48.33 -6.07 6.78
CA LEU A 443 -47.25 -6.39 5.83
C LEU A 443 -47.62 -6.11 4.35
N ASP A 444 -48.88 -5.78 4.09
CA ASP A 444 -49.49 -5.54 2.77
C ASP A 444 -49.07 -4.22 2.10
N SER A 445 -48.53 -3.28 2.88
CA SER A 445 -48.18 -1.93 2.42
C SER A 445 -46.74 -1.76 1.90
N VAL A 446 -46.03 -2.85 1.61
CA VAL A 446 -44.63 -2.80 1.16
C VAL A 446 -44.54 -2.46 -0.33
N ASN A 447 -43.75 -1.45 -0.68
CA ASN A 447 -43.44 -1.09 -2.06
C ASN A 447 -41.93 -0.83 -2.21
N PRO A 448 -41.13 -1.83 -2.61
CA PRO A 448 -39.68 -1.71 -2.73
C PRO A 448 -39.20 -0.71 -3.79
N SER A 449 -40.09 -0.30 -4.70
CA SER A 449 -39.74 0.65 -5.78
C SER A 449 -39.77 2.10 -5.32
N GLN A 450 -40.39 2.38 -4.17
CA GLN A 450 -40.42 3.69 -3.54
C GLN A 450 -39.56 3.65 -2.29
N ALA A 451 -38.56 4.53 -2.21
CA ALA A 451 -37.71 4.61 -1.02
C ALA A 451 -38.53 5.13 0.16
N GLU A 452 -38.61 4.35 1.24
CA GLU A 452 -39.28 4.73 2.48
C GLU A 452 -38.26 5.28 3.49
N GLY A 453 -38.65 6.31 4.27
CA GLY A 453 -37.80 6.90 5.30
C GLY A 453 -36.49 7.51 4.77
N ASP A 454 -35.56 7.76 5.70
CA ASP A 454 -34.22 8.24 5.38
C ASP A 454 -33.15 7.15 5.61
N LYS A 455 -31.89 7.48 5.29
CA LYS A 455 -30.75 6.57 5.47
C LYS A 455 -30.50 6.21 6.94
N LYS A 456 -30.78 7.14 7.86
CA LYS A 456 -30.54 6.97 9.29
C LYS A 456 -31.52 5.95 9.85
N ASP A 457 -32.81 6.12 9.58
CA ASP A 457 -33.86 5.19 9.97
C ASP A 457 -33.63 3.80 9.35
N CYS A 458 -33.22 3.76 8.07
CA CYS A 458 -32.85 2.53 7.40
C CYS A 458 -31.71 1.80 8.11
N LEU A 459 -30.61 2.50 8.43
CA LEU A 459 -29.50 1.90 9.16
C LEU A 459 -29.90 1.42 10.56
N VAL A 460 -30.70 2.18 11.31
CA VAL A 460 -31.18 1.77 12.65
C VAL A 460 -31.93 0.44 12.58
N VAL A 461 -32.83 0.29 11.61
CA VAL A 461 -33.61 -0.95 11.43
C VAL A 461 -32.70 -2.09 10.98
N LEU A 462 -31.86 -1.88 9.97
CA LEU A 462 -31.02 -2.94 9.43
C LEU A 462 -29.98 -3.44 10.44
N LEU A 463 -29.32 -2.54 11.19
CA LEU A 463 -28.34 -2.89 12.21
C LEU A 463 -28.96 -3.63 13.41
N ARG A 464 -30.22 -3.34 13.75
CA ARG A 464 -30.96 -4.09 14.78
C ARG A 464 -31.17 -5.55 14.38
N HIS A 465 -31.43 -5.80 13.10
CA HIS A 465 -31.84 -7.12 12.60
C HIS A 465 -30.71 -7.94 12.00
N CYS A 466 -29.60 -7.35 11.57
CA CYS A 466 -28.50 -8.10 10.92
C CYS A 466 -27.80 -9.11 11.84
N GLY A 467 -27.89 -8.94 13.17
CA GLY A 467 -27.33 -9.89 14.15
C GLY A 467 -25.81 -9.76 14.37
N ILE A 468 -25.15 -8.82 13.70
CA ILE A 468 -23.73 -8.49 13.87
C ILE A 468 -23.63 -7.15 14.60
N LYS A 469 -22.82 -7.08 15.67
CA LYS A 469 -22.73 -5.88 16.54
C LYS A 469 -22.19 -4.65 15.81
N ASP A 470 -21.20 -4.82 14.94
CA ASP A 470 -20.54 -3.73 14.18
C ASP A 470 -20.14 -4.25 12.79
N PRO A 471 -21.11 -4.42 11.87
CA PRO A 471 -20.84 -5.02 10.56
C PRO A 471 -20.09 -4.05 9.63
N SER A 472 -19.41 -4.61 8.64
CA SER A 472 -18.99 -3.91 7.41
C SER A 472 -20.19 -3.68 6.47
N TRP A 473 -20.01 -2.84 5.44
CA TRP A 473 -21.04 -2.71 4.39
C TRP A 473 -21.22 -4.01 3.61
N SER A 474 -20.17 -4.81 3.42
CA SER A 474 -20.27 -6.13 2.78
C SER A 474 -21.13 -7.11 3.57
N GLU A 475 -20.93 -7.21 4.89
CA GLU A 475 -21.73 -8.08 5.76
C GLU A 475 -23.19 -7.63 5.82
N LEU A 476 -23.41 -6.33 5.97
CA LEU A 476 -24.76 -5.77 5.92
C LEU A 476 -25.42 -6.02 4.56
N TYR A 477 -24.66 -5.88 3.47
CA TYR A 477 -25.12 -6.17 2.11
C TYR A 477 -25.51 -7.63 1.94
N HIS A 478 -24.73 -8.58 2.45
CA HIS A 478 -25.08 -10.00 2.39
C HIS A 478 -26.39 -10.29 3.12
N PHE A 479 -26.56 -9.74 4.33
CA PHE A 479 -27.81 -9.85 5.08
C PHE A 479 -29.01 -9.32 4.27
N VAL A 480 -28.93 -8.09 3.77
CA VAL A 480 -30.06 -7.50 3.03
C VAL A 480 -30.28 -8.16 1.68
N SER A 481 -29.23 -8.58 0.98
CA SER A 481 -29.33 -9.23 -0.33
C SER A 481 -30.00 -10.59 -0.21
N PHE A 482 -29.61 -11.38 0.78
CA PHE A 482 -30.22 -12.68 1.05
C PHE A 482 -31.68 -12.53 1.47
N LEU A 483 -31.97 -11.65 2.44
CA LEU A 483 -33.33 -11.38 2.89
C LEU A 483 -34.21 -10.85 1.74
N ASN A 484 -33.68 -9.96 0.90
CA ASN A 484 -34.37 -9.46 -0.28
C ASN A 484 -34.75 -10.57 -1.25
N LYS A 485 -33.87 -11.55 -1.46
CA LYS A 485 -34.17 -12.69 -2.34
C LYS A 485 -35.28 -13.57 -1.75
N GLN A 486 -35.18 -13.91 -0.47
CA GLN A 486 -36.21 -14.68 0.24
C GLN A 486 -37.57 -13.95 0.27
N LEU A 487 -37.56 -12.63 0.44
CA LEU A 487 -38.78 -11.83 0.47
C LEU A 487 -39.47 -11.76 -0.91
N GLN A 488 -38.74 -11.88 -2.02
CA GLN A 488 -39.37 -12.01 -3.34
C GLN A 488 -40.21 -13.30 -3.43
N ASP A 489 -39.72 -14.39 -2.86
CA ASP A 489 -40.43 -15.67 -2.85
C ASP A 489 -41.59 -15.64 -1.83
N PHE A 490 -41.43 -14.91 -0.72
CA PHE A 490 -42.50 -14.62 0.24
C PHE A 490 -43.65 -13.83 -0.38
N GLU A 491 -43.35 -12.79 -1.18
CA GLU A 491 -44.33 -11.92 -1.85
C GLU A 491 -45.25 -12.69 -2.81
N VAL A 492 -44.75 -13.76 -3.44
CA VAL A 492 -45.52 -14.58 -4.41
C VAL A 492 -46.14 -15.84 -3.80
N SER A 493 -45.89 -16.13 -2.52
CA SER A 493 -46.34 -17.35 -1.86
C SER A 493 -47.85 -17.33 -1.58
N ALA A 494 -48.54 -18.39 -2.00
CA ALA A 494 -49.96 -18.58 -1.71
C ALA A 494 -50.28 -18.60 -0.21
N PHE A 495 -49.33 -19.00 0.64
CA PHE A 495 -49.51 -19.11 2.09
C PHE A 495 -49.28 -17.79 2.84
N CYS A 496 -48.66 -16.80 2.19
CA CYS A 496 -48.34 -15.51 2.82
C CYS A 496 -49.21 -14.36 2.29
N CYS A 497 -50.18 -14.67 1.43
CA CYS A 497 -51.12 -13.70 0.88
C CYS A 497 -52.23 -13.31 1.90
N LEU A 498 -52.92 -12.20 1.61
CA LEU A 498 -54.02 -11.71 2.45
C LEU A 498 -55.16 -12.72 2.60
N ALA A 499 -55.50 -13.47 1.55
CA ALA A 499 -56.56 -14.48 1.62
C ALA A 499 -56.22 -15.60 2.61
N ALA A 500 -54.97 -16.05 2.65
CA ALA A 500 -54.50 -17.06 3.60
C ALA A 500 -54.40 -16.53 5.04
N SER A 501 -54.48 -15.21 5.26
CA SER A 501 -54.35 -14.63 6.61
C SER A 501 -55.57 -14.84 7.49
N GLU A 502 -56.74 -15.09 6.91
CA GLU A 502 -57.96 -15.48 7.63
C GLU A 502 -57.87 -16.94 8.11
N ASP A 503 -57.34 -17.83 7.28
CA ASP A 503 -57.19 -19.25 7.57
C ASP A 503 -55.96 -19.58 8.44
N LEU A 504 -54.88 -18.79 8.32
CA LEU A 504 -53.60 -18.99 9.00
C LEU A 504 -53.13 -17.69 9.71
N PRO A 505 -53.82 -17.24 10.78
CA PRO A 505 -53.50 -15.99 11.44
C PRO A 505 -52.08 -16.04 12.03
N GLY A 506 -51.25 -15.07 11.63
CA GLY A 506 -49.87 -14.92 12.13
C GLY A 506 -48.81 -15.77 11.40
N PHE A 507 -49.19 -16.66 10.48
CA PHE A 507 -48.24 -17.49 9.73
C PHE A 507 -47.25 -16.66 8.91
N SER A 508 -47.71 -15.60 8.24
CA SER A 508 -46.83 -14.70 7.47
C SER A 508 -45.78 -14.00 8.35
N LYS A 509 -46.14 -13.62 9.58
CA LYS A 509 -45.19 -13.06 10.56
C LYS A 509 -44.21 -14.11 11.06
N PHE A 510 -44.65 -15.36 11.25
CA PHE A 510 -43.77 -16.48 11.60
C PHE A 510 -42.75 -16.74 10.49
N VAL A 511 -43.20 -16.87 9.24
CA VAL A 511 -42.32 -17.05 8.08
C VAL A 511 -41.34 -15.90 7.99
N LEU A 512 -41.79 -14.64 8.09
CA LEU A 512 -40.91 -13.47 8.06
C LEU A 512 -39.81 -13.53 9.13
N ARG A 513 -40.15 -13.88 10.38
CA ARG A 513 -39.15 -14.05 11.46
C ARG A 513 -38.16 -15.17 11.14
N PHE A 514 -38.63 -16.26 10.56
CA PHE A 514 -37.77 -17.37 10.14
C PHE A 514 -36.82 -16.96 8.99
N LEU A 515 -37.31 -16.21 7.99
CA LEU A 515 -36.49 -15.67 6.92
C LEU A 515 -35.41 -14.71 7.44
N ILE A 516 -35.72 -13.89 8.45
CA ILE A 516 -34.74 -13.02 9.11
C ILE A 516 -33.69 -13.85 9.84
N GLN A 517 -34.11 -14.89 10.56
CA GLN A 517 -33.18 -15.78 11.27
C GLN A 517 -32.26 -16.53 10.31
N MET A 518 -32.78 -17.04 9.18
CA MET A 518 -31.96 -17.64 8.13
C MET A 518 -31.00 -16.62 7.52
N SER A 519 -31.48 -15.41 7.20
CA SER A 519 -30.64 -14.35 6.65
C SER A 519 -29.49 -14.00 7.59
N ARG A 520 -29.74 -13.98 8.91
CA ARG A 520 -28.68 -13.79 9.91
C ARG A 520 -27.63 -14.88 9.79
N ASP A 521 -28.05 -16.14 9.86
CA ASP A 521 -27.17 -17.30 9.82
C ASP A 521 -26.28 -17.33 8.57
N PHE A 522 -26.86 -17.10 7.38
CA PHE A 522 -26.12 -17.05 6.11
C PHE A 522 -25.29 -15.78 5.91
N SER A 523 -25.58 -14.70 6.64
CA SER A 523 -24.81 -13.44 6.58
C SER A 523 -23.64 -13.40 7.57
N THR A 524 -23.71 -14.20 8.63
CA THR A 524 -22.65 -14.35 9.61
C THR A 524 -21.63 -15.38 9.15
N ARG A 525 -20.34 -15.04 9.21
CA ARG A 525 -19.27 -15.98 8.85
C ARG A 525 -19.31 -17.20 9.79
N SER A 526 -19.16 -18.40 9.25
CA SER A 526 -18.99 -19.64 10.03
C SER A 526 -17.63 -19.73 10.75
N LEU A 527 -16.75 -18.75 10.51
CA LEU A 527 -15.41 -18.62 11.06
C LEU A 527 -15.31 -17.23 11.71
N GLU A 528 -14.88 -17.18 12.98
CA GLU A 528 -14.49 -15.94 13.67
C GLU A 528 -13.13 -15.43 13.16
N VAL A 529 -12.97 -15.25 11.85
CA VAL A 529 -11.84 -14.52 11.28
C VAL A 529 -12.32 -13.08 11.10
N SER A 530 -12.11 -12.28 12.14
CA SER A 530 -12.24 -10.83 12.08
C SER A 530 -11.36 -10.33 10.93
N GLU A 531 -11.93 -9.67 9.92
CA GLU A 531 -11.15 -8.79 9.04
C GLU A 531 -10.59 -7.67 9.92
N GLU A 532 -9.37 -7.87 10.40
CA GLU A 532 -8.77 -7.01 11.40
C GLU A 532 -8.66 -5.58 10.87
N SER A 533 -9.19 -4.63 11.64
CA SER A 533 -8.91 -3.21 11.45
C SER A 533 -7.40 -2.94 11.60
N PRO A 534 -6.85 -1.89 10.97
CA PRO A 534 -5.46 -1.49 11.18
C PRO A 534 -5.07 -1.32 12.66
N ILE A 535 -6.03 -0.93 13.49
CA ILE A 535 -5.85 -0.77 14.94
C ILE A 535 -5.67 -2.13 15.63
N GLN A 536 -6.43 -3.15 15.23
CA GLN A 536 -6.29 -4.51 15.76
C GLN A 536 -4.97 -5.13 15.32
N LEU A 537 -4.58 -4.94 14.05
CA LEU A 537 -3.29 -5.38 13.51
C LEU A 537 -2.11 -4.80 14.31
N LEU A 538 -2.13 -3.48 14.56
CA LEU A 538 -1.07 -2.83 15.33
C LEU A 538 -1.04 -3.33 16.78
N LYS A 539 -2.19 -3.47 17.45
CA LYS A 539 -2.25 -4.02 18.82
C LYS A 539 -1.61 -5.40 18.91
N ARG A 540 -1.77 -6.24 17.89
CA ARG A 540 -1.13 -7.56 17.83
C ARG A 540 0.39 -7.46 17.63
N GLN A 541 0.85 -6.65 16.69
CA GLN A 541 2.29 -6.44 16.46
C GLN A 541 2.99 -6.00 17.75
N ILE A 542 2.32 -5.14 18.51
CA ILE A 542 2.72 -4.67 19.84
C ILE A 542 2.83 -5.82 20.85
N SER A 543 1.79 -6.64 20.97
CA SER A 543 1.77 -7.77 21.90
C SER A 543 2.82 -8.82 21.55
N GLN A 544 3.12 -9.00 20.26
CA GLN A 544 4.19 -9.90 19.80
C GLN A 544 5.60 -9.38 20.11
N SER A 545 5.80 -8.06 20.17
CA SER A 545 7.11 -7.46 20.46
C SER A 545 7.44 -7.38 21.96
N GLU A 546 6.42 -7.39 22.84
CA GLU A 546 6.60 -7.19 24.29
C GLU A 546 6.79 -8.49 25.10
N GLY A 547 7.04 -9.63 24.45
CA GLY A 547 7.61 -10.82 25.12
C GLY A 547 6.62 -11.69 25.91
N ASP A 548 5.32 -11.64 25.63
CA ASP A 548 4.40 -12.64 26.15
C ASP A 548 4.60 -13.96 25.38
N GLU A 549 5.28 -14.92 26.02
CA GLU A 549 5.47 -16.32 25.61
C GLU A 549 4.15 -17.13 25.51
N GLU A 550 3.02 -16.50 25.21
CA GLU A 550 1.82 -17.23 24.78
C GLU A 550 1.83 -17.36 23.25
N GLY A 551 2.74 -18.21 22.76
CA GLY A 551 2.75 -18.75 21.38
C GLY A 551 1.49 -19.54 20.99
N GLY A 552 0.40 -19.43 21.77
CA GLY A 552 -0.89 -20.04 21.54
C GLY A 552 -1.88 -19.17 20.76
N ASP A 553 -1.68 -17.86 20.64
CA ASP A 553 -2.75 -16.95 20.14
C ASP A 553 -2.78 -16.77 18.61
N VAL A 554 -1.62 -16.79 17.94
CA VAL A 554 -1.55 -16.71 16.46
C VAL A 554 -2.23 -17.91 15.82
N VAL A 555 -1.99 -19.11 16.35
CA VAL A 555 -2.64 -20.33 15.89
C VAL A 555 -4.10 -20.39 16.35
N GLN A 556 -4.54 -19.69 17.41
CA GLN A 556 -5.95 -19.69 17.82
C GLN A 556 -6.88 -18.93 16.89
N GLN A 557 -6.39 -17.93 16.15
CA GLN A 557 -7.17 -17.22 15.13
C GLN A 557 -7.17 -17.92 13.76
N TYR A 558 -6.11 -18.68 13.44
CA TYR A 558 -6.10 -19.59 12.27
C TYR A 558 -6.66 -20.98 12.59
N LYS A 559 -6.87 -21.31 13.88
CA LYS A 559 -7.68 -22.46 14.29
C LYS A 559 -9.07 -22.16 13.82
N MET A 560 -9.47 -22.83 12.75
CA MET A 560 -10.86 -22.91 12.29
C MET A 560 -11.78 -23.27 13.46
N ARG A 561 -12.28 -22.28 14.20
CA ARG A 561 -13.42 -22.48 15.09
C ARG A 561 -14.65 -22.51 14.21
N ARG A 562 -14.85 -23.65 13.56
CA ARG A 562 -16.09 -23.96 12.86
C ARG A 562 -17.19 -23.95 13.92
N THR A 563 -18.15 -23.05 13.81
CA THR A 563 -19.48 -23.36 14.32
C THR A 563 -20.00 -24.48 13.43
N TRP A 564 -19.78 -25.73 13.83
CA TRP A 564 -20.38 -26.87 13.14
C TRP A 564 -21.91 -26.76 13.23
N GLU A 565 -22.59 -27.45 12.32
CA GLU A 565 -24.05 -27.57 12.16
C GLU A 565 -24.82 -27.98 13.43
N THR A 566 -24.14 -28.25 14.55
CA THR A 566 -24.74 -28.58 15.86
C THR A 566 -25.25 -27.37 16.64
N SER A 567 -25.02 -26.14 16.17
CA SER A 567 -25.39 -24.90 16.88
C SER A 567 -26.88 -24.50 16.77
N MET A 568 -27.71 -25.26 16.04
CA MET A 568 -29.17 -25.07 16.02
C MET A 568 -29.89 -25.54 17.30
N LEU A 569 -29.20 -26.18 18.26
CA LEU A 569 -29.85 -26.76 19.44
C LEU A 569 -29.77 -25.90 20.72
N ASP A 570 -28.97 -24.83 20.76
CA ASP A 570 -28.72 -24.05 21.99
C ASP A 570 -28.87 -22.51 21.85
N LYS A 571 -29.75 -22.01 20.97
CA LYS A 571 -30.08 -20.56 20.89
C LYS A 571 -31.56 -20.25 20.85
#